data_AF-A0A8K0G9G2-F1
#
_entry.id   AF-A0A8K0G9G2-F1
#
_cell.length_a   1.000
_cell.length_b   1.000
_cell.length_c   1.000
_cell.angle_alpha   90.00
_cell.angle_beta   90.00
_cell.angle_gamma   90.00
#
_symmetry.space_group_name_H-M   'P 1'
#
loop_
_entity.id
_entity.type
_entity.pdbx_description
1 polymer ?
#
loop_
_entity_poly.entity_id
_entity_poly.type
_entity_poly.pdbx_seq_one_letter_code
_entity_poly.pdbx_strand_id
1 'polypeptide(L)'
;NESVRNLLPTPKLVAAGIVNPRRRLQGDVGRSSSSRSLQPFNLDTKITMNQELFLSNQQNKDRLISLLKFKLQENGIITQQLLDDADLLIVSTAIKQSITETFNVTVIEEDVDL
;
A
#
# COMPACT_ATOMS: atom_id res chain seq x y z
N ASN A 1 -29.99 21.36 33.65
CA ASN A 1 -29.20 22.22 32.75
C ASN A 1 -28.57 21.36 31.68
N GLU A 2 -29.42 21.02 30.71
CA GLU A 2 -29.01 20.57 29.38
C GLU A 2 -28.01 21.57 28.79
N SER A 3 -26.91 21.06 28.24
CA SER A 3 -26.10 21.83 27.30
C SER A 3 -25.28 20.87 26.46
N VAL A 4 -25.76 20.70 25.23
CA VAL A 4 -25.00 20.56 23.97
C VAL A 4 -23.97 19.44 23.88
N ARG A 5 -24.47 18.24 23.57
CA ARG A 5 -23.70 17.27 22.77
C ARG A 5 -23.57 17.83 21.35
N ASN A 6 -22.47 18.53 21.08
CA ASN A 6 -22.11 18.95 19.74
C ASN A 6 -21.84 17.72 18.87
N LEU A 7 -22.84 17.39 18.03
CA LEU A 7 -22.71 16.51 16.88
C LEU A 7 -21.61 17.07 15.96
N LEU A 8 -20.52 16.32 15.79
CA LEU A 8 -19.66 16.48 14.62
C LEU A 8 -20.40 15.89 13.40
N PRO A 9 -20.40 16.59 12.25
CA PRO A 9 -21.22 16.20 11.11
C PRO A 9 -20.71 14.90 10.49
N THR A 10 -21.58 13.91 10.38
CA THR A 10 -21.35 12.71 9.57
C THR A 10 -21.19 13.12 8.10
N PRO A 11 -20.15 12.69 7.37
CA PRO A 11 -20.11 12.88 5.93
C PRO A 11 -21.24 12.07 5.28
N LYS A 12 -22.21 12.77 4.69
CA LYS A 12 -23.23 12.18 3.82
C LYS A 12 -22.56 11.80 2.50
N LEU A 13 -22.31 10.51 2.29
CA LEU A 13 -22.08 9.98 0.95
C LEU A 13 -23.42 9.95 0.21
N VAL A 14 -23.69 11.01 -0.54
CA VAL A 14 -24.66 11.03 -1.62
C VAL A 14 -23.87 10.77 -2.90
N ALA A 15 -23.88 9.54 -3.39
CA ALA A 15 -23.42 9.20 -4.73
C ALA A 15 -24.56 8.53 -5.46
N ALA A 16 -24.99 9.21 -6.52
CA ALA A 16 -26.09 8.92 -7.41
C ALA A 16 -25.98 7.52 -8.04
N GLY A 17 -27.14 6.94 -8.32
CA GLY A 17 -27.25 5.60 -8.86
C GLY A 17 -26.67 5.41 -10.26
N ILE A 18 -26.28 4.17 -10.52
CA ILE A 18 -26.58 3.51 -11.79
C ILE A 18 -27.34 2.24 -11.42
N VAL A 19 -28.66 2.32 -11.53
CA VAL A 19 -29.53 1.14 -11.59
C VAL A 19 -29.20 0.42 -12.89
N ASN A 20 -28.66 -0.79 -12.81
CA ASN A 20 -28.63 -1.71 -13.95
C ASN A 20 -29.88 -2.58 -13.88
N PRO A 21 -30.88 -2.42 -14.79
CA PRO A 21 -31.99 -3.32 -14.87
C PRO A 21 -31.62 -4.46 -15.84
N ARG A 22 -31.55 -5.70 -15.36
CA ARG A 22 -32.10 -6.84 -16.10
C ARG A 22 -32.19 -8.09 -15.23
N ARG A 23 -33.44 -8.45 -14.95
CA ARG A 23 -33.86 -9.70 -14.32
C ARG A 23 -33.61 -10.87 -15.29
N ARG A 24 -33.09 -11.96 -14.69
CA ARG A 24 -33.29 -13.40 -14.98
C ARG A 24 -33.35 -13.86 -16.44
N LEU A 25 -32.36 -14.68 -16.80
CA LEU A 25 -32.66 -15.99 -17.38
C LEU A 25 -31.93 -17.07 -16.55
N GLN A 26 -32.71 -18.03 -16.08
CA GLN A 26 -32.28 -19.28 -15.50
C GLN A 26 -31.48 -20.05 -16.56
N GLY A 27 -30.27 -20.48 -16.21
CA GLY A 27 -29.43 -21.32 -17.04
C GLY A 27 -28.29 -21.85 -16.18
N ASP A 28 -28.47 -23.07 -15.67
CA ASP A 28 -27.41 -23.83 -15.01
C ASP A 28 -26.27 -24.05 -16.01
N VAL A 29 -25.15 -23.36 -15.79
CA VAL A 29 -23.84 -23.81 -16.27
C VAL A 29 -22.87 -23.59 -15.12
N GLY A 30 -22.43 -24.70 -14.54
CA GLY A 30 -21.45 -24.73 -13.48
C GLY A 30 -20.23 -23.90 -13.84
N ARG A 31 -20.04 -22.81 -13.10
CA ARG A 31 -18.75 -22.17 -12.97
C ARG A 31 -18.51 -22.01 -11.48
N SER A 32 -18.00 -23.07 -10.88
CA SER A 32 -17.19 -22.96 -9.67
C SER A 32 -15.93 -22.19 -10.04
N SER A 33 -16.05 -20.89 -10.32
CA SER A 33 -14.95 -19.96 -10.08
C SER A 33 -14.83 -19.93 -8.58
N SER A 34 -14.08 -20.90 -8.05
CA SER A 34 -13.40 -20.73 -6.78
C SER A 34 -12.63 -19.43 -6.96
N SER A 35 -13.20 -18.33 -6.44
CA SER A 35 -12.44 -17.16 -6.10
C SER A 35 -11.39 -17.71 -5.14
N ARG A 36 -10.23 -18.08 -5.67
CA ARG A 36 -9.04 -18.36 -4.90
C ARG A 36 -8.76 -17.03 -4.23
N SER A 37 -9.37 -16.82 -3.06
CA SER A 37 -9.05 -15.69 -2.21
C SER A 37 -7.56 -15.83 -1.94
N LEU A 38 -6.78 -15.00 -2.62
CA LEU A 38 -5.37 -14.90 -2.33
C LEU A 38 -5.28 -14.60 -0.84
N GLN A 39 -4.65 -15.53 -0.11
CA GLN A 39 -4.60 -15.45 1.34
C GLN A 39 -4.00 -14.09 1.73
N PRO A 40 -4.69 -13.29 2.55
CA PRO A 40 -4.20 -12.00 2.97
C PRO A 40 -2.85 -12.15 3.69
N PHE A 41 -1.80 -11.53 3.16
CA PHE A 41 -0.45 -11.56 3.75
C PHE A 41 -0.43 -10.91 5.14
N ASN A 42 0.25 -11.56 6.10
CA ASN A 42 0.53 -11.08 7.46
C ASN A 42 1.96 -11.49 7.89
N LEU A 43 2.41 -10.97 9.04
CA LEU A 43 3.74 -11.25 9.61
C LEU A 43 4.04 -12.76 9.74
N ASP A 44 3.05 -13.53 10.16
CA ASP A 44 3.18 -14.96 10.45
C ASP A 44 2.80 -15.86 9.26
N THR A 45 2.41 -15.28 8.11
CA THR A 45 2.03 -16.09 6.95
C THR A 45 3.26 -16.63 6.23
N LYS A 46 3.32 -17.95 6.08
CA LYS A 46 4.28 -18.59 5.17
C LYS A 46 3.82 -18.38 3.74
N ILE A 47 4.56 -17.57 2.98
CA ILE A 47 4.27 -17.34 1.55
C ILE A 47 4.67 -18.61 0.79
N THR A 48 3.67 -19.30 0.23
CA THR A 48 3.87 -20.51 -0.59
C THR A 48 3.68 -20.26 -2.08
N MET A 49 3.40 -19.01 -2.47
CA MET A 49 3.15 -18.61 -3.85
C MET A 49 4.40 -17.96 -4.46
N ASN A 50 4.49 -17.97 -5.80
CA ASN A 50 5.58 -17.29 -6.51
C ASN A 50 5.54 -15.77 -6.25
N GLN A 51 6.70 -15.12 -6.25
CA GLN A 51 6.90 -13.70 -6.02
C GLN A 51 6.06 -12.85 -6.97
N GLU A 52 6.06 -13.14 -8.27
CA GLU A 52 5.27 -12.39 -9.26
C GLU A 52 3.78 -12.41 -8.91
N LEU A 53 3.25 -13.56 -8.50
CA LEU A 53 1.86 -13.70 -8.12
C LEU A 53 1.56 -12.96 -6.81
N PHE A 54 2.46 -13.04 -5.84
CA PHE A 54 2.34 -12.33 -4.57
C PHE A 54 2.31 -10.82 -4.79
N LEU A 55 3.26 -10.31 -5.57
CA LEU A 55 3.41 -8.90 -5.88
C LEU A 55 2.34 -8.41 -6.85
N SER A 56 1.69 -9.25 -7.66
CA SER A 56 0.57 -8.80 -8.51
C SER A 56 -0.63 -8.28 -7.69
N ASN A 57 -0.75 -8.67 -6.41
CA ASN A 57 -1.83 -8.27 -5.53
C ASN A 57 -1.49 -6.96 -4.79
N GLN A 58 -2.27 -5.90 -5.05
CA GLN A 58 -2.06 -4.59 -4.44
C GLN A 58 -2.11 -4.62 -2.91
N GLN A 59 -3.04 -5.38 -2.32
CA GLN A 59 -3.14 -5.48 -0.86
C GLN A 59 -1.90 -6.13 -0.24
N ASN A 60 -1.30 -7.12 -0.94
CA ASN A 60 -0.06 -7.73 -0.48
C ASN A 60 1.11 -6.77 -0.60
N LYS A 61 1.19 -5.98 -1.69
CA LYS A 61 2.20 -4.91 -1.83
C LYS A 61 2.13 -3.92 -0.67
N ASP A 62 0.94 -3.37 -0.42
CA ASP A 62 0.76 -2.32 0.60
C ASP A 62 1.13 -2.83 2.00
N ARG A 63 0.78 -4.09 2.31
CA ARG A 63 1.13 -4.72 3.58
C ARG A 63 2.61 -5.05 3.68
N LEU A 64 3.24 -5.51 2.59
CA LEU A 64 4.68 -5.74 2.57
C LEU A 64 5.45 -4.44 2.81
N ILE A 65 5.08 -3.35 2.12
CA ILE A 65 5.70 -2.03 2.30
C ILE A 65 5.51 -1.54 3.74
N SER A 66 4.29 -1.63 4.27
CA SER A 66 4.00 -1.23 5.66
C SER A 66 4.82 -2.03 6.68
N LEU A 67 5.00 -3.32 6.43
CA LEU A 67 5.80 -4.19 7.29
C LEU A 67 7.29 -3.84 7.23
N LEU A 68 7.84 -3.70 6.02
CA LEU A 68 9.24 -3.31 5.84
C LEU A 68 9.52 -1.97 6.51
N LYS A 69 8.62 -1.00 6.32
CA LYS A 69 8.68 0.30 6.97
C LYS A 69 8.74 0.17 8.49
N PHE A 70 7.81 -0.59 9.07
CA PHE A 70 7.78 -0.83 10.51
C PHE A 70 9.09 -1.45 11.01
N LYS A 71 9.60 -2.49 10.34
CA LYS A 71 10.84 -3.17 10.73
C LYS A 71 12.08 -2.28 10.64
N LEU A 72 12.17 -1.43 9.61
CA LEU A 72 13.26 -0.46 9.48
C LEU A 72 13.20 0.59 10.61
N GLN A 73 12.01 1.12 10.88
CA GLN A 73 11.80 2.09 11.95
C GLN A 73 12.06 1.50 13.34
N GLU A 74 11.71 0.24 13.60
CA GLU A 74 12.08 -0.48 14.83
C GLU A 74 13.61 -0.54 15.04
N ASN A 75 14.39 -0.54 13.97
CA ASN A 75 15.85 -0.53 14.00
C ASN A 75 16.44 0.90 13.95
N GLY A 76 15.63 1.93 14.16
CA GLY A 76 16.06 3.33 14.18
C GLY A 76 16.31 3.94 12.79
N ILE A 77 15.92 3.26 11.71
CA ILE A 77 16.07 3.76 10.35
C ILE A 77 14.85 4.62 9.99
N ILE A 78 15.11 5.85 9.55
CA ILE A 78 14.05 6.75 9.08
C ILE A 78 13.60 6.30 7.68
N THR A 79 12.30 6.15 7.50
CA THR A 79 11.69 5.70 6.24
C THR A 79 10.73 6.74 5.68
N GLN A 80 10.80 6.98 4.38
CA GLN A 80 9.87 7.84 3.66
C GLN A 80 9.25 7.06 2.50
N GLN A 81 7.96 7.27 2.25
CA GLN A 81 7.25 6.67 1.11
C GLN A 81 6.79 7.80 0.20
N LEU A 82 6.95 7.61 -1.11
CA LEU A 82 6.55 8.57 -2.12
C LEU A 82 5.44 8.00 -2.99
N LEU A 83 4.60 8.89 -3.48
CA LEU A 83 3.57 8.57 -4.47
C LEU A 83 4.20 8.45 -5.87
N ASP A 84 5.21 9.29 -6.12
CA ASP A 84 5.93 9.42 -7.37
C ASP A 84 7.31 8.76 -7.26
N ASP A 85 8.27 9.25 -8.03
CA ASP A 85 9.61 8.71 -8.16
C ASP A 85 10.47 8.87 -6.90
N ALA A 86 11.07 7.76 -6.46
CA ALA A 86 11.96 7.70 -5.32
C ALA A 86 13.38 8.16 -5.65
N ASP A 87 13.83 7.94 -6.88
CA ASP A 87 15.23 8.09 -7.30
C ASP A 87 15.66 9.57 -7.15
N LEU A 88 14.82 10.49 -7.63
CA LEU A 88 15.02 11.93 -7.48
C LEU A 88 15.13 12.38 -6.02
N LEU A 89 14.35 11.79 -5.12
CA LEU A 89 14.39 12.17 -3.71
C LEU A 89 15.64 11.63 -3.03
N ILE A 90 16.06 10.41 -3.37
CA ILE A 90 17.29 9.81 -2.85
C ILE A 90 18.49 10.68 -3.24
N VAL A 91 18.63 11.03 -4.52
CA VAL A 91 19.72 11.88 -5.00
C VAL A 91 19.65 13.28 -4.37
N SER A 92 18.48 13.92 -4.35
CA SER A 92 18.32 15.26 -3.75
C SER A 92 18.69 15.26 -2.27
N THR A 93 18.30 14.21 -1.55
CA THR A 93 18.60 14.08 -0.12
C THR A 93 20.07 13.80 0.09
N ALA A 94 20.68 12.93 -0.71
CA ALA A 94 22.10 12.62 -0.62
C ALA A 94 22.98 13.86 -0.86
N ILE A 95 22.65 14.66 -1.88
CA ILE A 95 23.37 15.92 -2.18
C ILE A 95 23.18 16.94 -1.05
N LYS A 96 21.96 17.11 -0.55
CA LYS A 96 21.72 18.04 0.57
C LYS A 96 22.53 17.62 1.79
N GLN A 97 22.47 16.34 2.15
CA GLN A 97 23.20 15.79 3.28
C GLN A 97 24.71 15.91 3.09
N SER A 98 25.24 15.68 1.89
CA SER A 98 26.69 15.79 1.65
C SER A 98 27.21 17.23 1.73
N ILE A 99 26.34 18.22 1.50
CA ILE A 99 26.68 19.64 1.64
C ILE A 99 26.54 20.09 3.09
N THR A 100 25.51 19.62 3.80
CA THR A 100 25.21 20.09 5.17
C THR A 100 26.00 19.37 6.25
N GLU A 101 26.37 18.12 6.01
CA GLU A 101 26.99 17.25 7.00
C GLU A 101 28.48 17.06 6.72
N THR A 102 29.24 16.76 7.78
CA THR A 102 30.69 16.52 7.68
C THR A 102 31.05 15.06 7.40
N PHE A 103 30.05 14.18 7.27
CA PHE A 103 30.25 12.76 7.01
C PHE A 103 30.02 12.41 5.55
N ASN A 104 30.63 11.29 5.13
CA ASN A 104 30.42 10.74 3.79
C ASN A 104 29.00 10.19 3.68
N VAL A 105 28.30 10.61 2.63
CA VAL A 105 26.99 10.07 2.27
C VAL A 105 27.18 8.93 1.26
N THR A 106 26.52 7.80 1.49
CA THR A 106 26.53 6.66 0.58
C THR A 106 25.09 6.30 0.21
N VAL A 107 24.82 6.22 -1.08
CA VAL A 107 23.55 5.76 -1.65
C VAL A 107 23.70 4.27 -2.00
N ILE A 108 22.68 3.47 -1.68
CA ILE A 108 22.67 2.03 -1.91
C ILE A 108 21.41 1.71 -2.71
N GLU A 109 21.60 1.31 -3.97
CA GLU A 109 20.53 0.92 -4.88
C GLU A 109 20.96 -0.30 -5.70
N GLU A 110 19.96 -1.07 -6.16
CA GLU A 110 20.19 -2.20 -7.07
C GLU A 110 20.16 -1.75 -8.53
N ASP A 111 19.35 -0.73 -8.85
CA ASP A 111 19.26 -0.19 -10.20
C ASP A 111 20.51 0.63 -10.54
N VAL A 112 20.90 0.59 -11.81
CA VAL A 112 22.19 1.11 -12.29
C VAL A 112 22.04 2.52 -12.89
N ASP A 113 20.82 2.95 -13.15
CA ASP A 113 20.52 4.17 -13.90
C ASP A 113 20.38 5.45 -13.02
N LEU A 114 20.85 5.41 -11.77
CA LEU A 114 20.78 6.54 -10.82
C LEU A 114 21.71 7.72 -11.14
#